data_AF-A0A932RHF7-F1
#
_entry.id   AF-A0A932RHF7-F1
#
_cell.length_a   1.000
_cell.length_b   1.000
_cell.length_c   1.000
_cell.angle_alpha   90.00
_cell.angle_beta   90.00
_cell.angle_gamma   90.00
#
_symmetry.space_group_name_H-M   'P 1'
#
loop_
_entity.id
_entity.type
_entity.pdbx_description
1 polymer ?
#
loop_
_entity_poly.entity_id
_entity_poly.type
_entity_poly.pdbx_seq_one_letter_code
_entity_poly.pdbx_strand_id
1 'polypeptide(L)'
;MLYETDPSLKKIFMESLERSWRVERPEYNPLWNFIYAVGTGSQEFCAAESVCTLQQIPMDLISWTVTNSHRMDIVSDPSSDRFKRPQSLLVLPPDEWPMLKWNGNPYGLDGGSGGHSEDDGAFFLLPYLDGPVSQADRRIEAL
;
A
#
# COMPACT_ATOMS: atom_id res chain seq x y z
N MET A 1 8.89 -1.68 18.69
CA MET A 1 8.49 -1.07 19.98
C MET A 1 8.32 -2.07 21.13
N LEU A 2 7.80 -3.28 20.89
CA LEU A 2 7.59 -4.28 21.94
C LEU A 2 8.88 -4.77 22.64
N TYR A 3 9.98 -4.88 21.90
CA TYR A 3 11.24 -5.44 22.40
C TYR A 3 12.33 -4.39 22.68
N GLU A 4 12.11 -3.13 22.29
CA GLU A 4 13.07 -2.07 22.57
C GLU A 4 12.86 -1.54 23.99
N THR A 5 13.91 -1.60 24.80
CA THR A 5 13.86 -1.25 26.23
C THR A 5 14.46 0.12 26.53
N ASP A 6 15.32 0.66 25.65
CA ASP A 6 15.86 2.01 25.82
C ASP A 6 14.81 3.08 25.47
N PRO A 7 14.40 3.93 26.44
CA PRO A 7 13.40 4.98 26.19
C PRO A 7 13.82 5.99 25.12
N SER A 8 15.11 6.27 24.97
CA SER A 8 15.63 7.24 24.00
C SER A 8 15.52 6.71 22.57
N LEU A 9 15.92 5.46 22.36
CA LEU A 9 15.79 4.79 21.06
C LEU A 9 14.33 4.59 20.68
N LYS A 10 13.49 4.17 21.64
CA LYS A 10 12.05 4.00 21.43
C LYS A 10 11.40 5.29 20.94
N LYS A 11 11.76 6.44 21.50
CA LYS A 11 11.29 7.75 21.04
C LYS A 11 11.70 8.04 19.60
N ILE A 12 12.97 7.83 19.25
CA ILE A 12 13.48 8.06 17.88
C ILE A 12 12.77 7.17 16.86
N PHE A 13 12.55 5.89 17.18
CA PHE A 13 11.83 4.98 16.30
C PHE A 13 10.37 5.40 16.09
N MET A 14 9.71 5.88 17.13
CA MET A 14 8.34 6.39 17.03
C MET A 14 8.24 7.62 16.15
N GLU A 15 9.14 8.59 16.33
CA GLU A 15 9.18 9.80 15.50
C GLU A 15 9.50 9.47 14.04
N SER A 16 10.40 8.51 13.81
CA SER A 16 10.75 8.06 12.47
C SER A 16 9.60 7.33 11.78
N LEU A 17 8.88 6.47 12.52
CA LEU A 17 7.73 5.73 12.00
C LEU A 17 6.58 6.67 11.65
N GLU A 18 6.27 7.63 12.53
CA GLU A 18 5.28 8.68 12.27
C GLU A 18 5.62 9.49 11.01
N ARG A 19 6.89 9.88 10.89
CA ARG A 19 7.37 10.62 9.72
C ARG A 19 7.18 9.81 8.44
N SER A 20 7.59 8.55 8.42
CA SER A 20 7.44 7.69 7.23
C SER A 20 5.97 7.46 6.90
N TRP A 21 5.14 7.14 7.88
CA TRP A 21 3.71 6.92 7.67
C TRP A 21 3.02 8.16 7.07
N ARG A 22 3.37 9.37 7.49
CA ARG A 22 2.83 10.60 6.90
C ARG A 22 3.14 10.77 5.41
N VAL A 23 4.29 10.27 4.96
CA VAL A 23 4.69 10.32 3.55
C VAL A 23 3.92 9.27 2.74
N GLU A 24 3.74 8.08 3.29
CA GLU A 24 3.08 6.95 2.63
C GLU A 24 1.54 7.04 2.67
N ARG A 25 0.99 7.77 3.63
CA ARG A 25 -0.47 7.89 3.85
C ARG A 25 -1.28 8.25 2.60
N PRO A 26 -0.85 9.17 1.71
CA PRO A 26 -1.58 9.49 0.49
C PRO A 26 -1.67 8.34 -0.52
N GLU A 27 -0.84 7.30 -0.37
CA GLU A 27 -0.83 6.15 -1.28
C GLU A 27 -1.87 5.09 -0.94
N TYR A 28 -2.58 5.24 0.19
CA TYR A 28 -3.54 4.26 0.69
C TYR A 28 -2.97 2.83 0.79
N ASN A 29 -1.66 2.73 1.05
CA ASN A 29 -0.92 1.48 1.11
C ASN A 29 -1.25 0.72 2.41
N PRO A 30 -1.93 -0.45 2.33
CA PRO A 30 -2.39 -1.16 3.51
C PRO A 30 -1.24 -1.70 4.36
N LEU A 31 -0.12 -2.08 3.74
CA LEU A 31 1.05 -2.59 4.46
C LEU A 31 1.62 -1.53 5.42
N TRP A 32 1.87 -0.32 4.92
CA TRP A 32 2.40 0.77 5.75
C TRP A 32 1.41 1.21 6.83
N ASN A 33 0.12 1.25 6.52
CA ASN A 33 -0.93 1.57 7.49
C ASN A 33 -0.96 0.56 8.65
N PHE A 34 -0.85 -0.74 8.36
CA PHE A 34 -0.82 -1.77 9.40
C PHE A 34 0.51 -1.80 10.17
N ILE A 35 1.65 -1.62 9.49
CA ILE A 35 2.97 -1.47 10.17
C ILE A 35 2.92 -0.29 11.16
N TYR A 36 2.32 0.83 10.76
CA TYR A 36 2.15 1.99 11.64
C TYR A 36 1.25 1.64 12.85
N ALA A 37 0.08 1.05 12.61
CA ALA A 37 -0.86 0.68 13.67
C ALA A 37 -0.24 -0.30 14.68
N VAL A 38 0.41 -1.36 14.22
CA VAL A 38 1.09 -2.36 15.08
C VAL A 38 2.32 -1.76 15.76
N GLY A 39 3.10 -0.97 15.02
CA GLY A 39 4.34 -0.37 15.52
C GLY A 39 4.12 0.66 16.61
N THR A 40 3.04 1.45 16.51
CA THR A 40 2.67 2.51 17.46
C THR A 40 1.65 2.08 18.52
N GLY A 41 0.83 1.08 18.22
CA GLY A 41 -0.37 0.75 18.99
C GLY A 41 -1.54 1.72 18.75
N SER A 42 -1.45 2.60 17.74
CA SER A 42 -2.51 3.55 17.41
C SER A 42 -3.73 2.84 16.84
N GLN A 43 -4.92 3.25 17.30
CA GLN A 43 -6.20 2.89 16.68
C GLN A 43 -6.63 3.91 15.63
N GLU A 44 -6.01 5.10 15.64
CA GLU A 44 -6.24 6.16 14.66
C GLU A 44 -5.25 5.98 13.51
N PHE A 45 -5.65 5.16 12.54
CA PHE A 45 -4.94 4.96 11.27
C PHE A 45 -5.96 4.80 10.13
N CYS A 46 -5.49 4.82 8.87
CA CYS A 46 -6.32 4.72 7.66
C CYS A 46 -6.86 3.30 7.42
N ALA A 47 -7.60 2.75 8.40
CA ALA A 47 -8.08 1.38 8.39
C ALA A 47 -9.12 1.13 7.28
N ALA A 48 -10.06 2.07 7.10
CA ALA A 48 -11.12 1.95 6.10
C ALA A 48 -10.53 2.00 4.69
N GLU A 49 -9.58 2.89 4.45
CA GLU A 49 -8.86 3.02 3.19
C GLU A 49 -8.04 1.76 2.91
N SER A 50 -7.33 1.21 3.91
CA SER A 50 -6.61 -0.06 3.75
C SER A 50 -7.53 -1.22 3.35
N VAL A 51 -8.72 -1.32 3.96
CA VAL A 51 -9.70 -2.37 3.61
C VAL A 51 -10.25 -2.14 2.20
N CYS A 52 -10.57 -0.89 1.85
CA CYS A 52 -11.01 -0.54 0.50
C CYS A 52 -9.96 -0.92 -0.55
N THR A 53 -8.68 -0.58 -0.29
CA THR A 53 -7.57 -0.93 -1.17
C THR A 53 -7.50 -2.43 -1.38
N LEU A 54 -7.53 -3.23 -0.30
CA LEU A 54 -7.50 -4.68 -0.40
C LEU A 54 -8.71 -5.26 -1.15
N GLN A 55 -9.90 -4.69 -0.98
CA GLN A 55 -11.10 -5.15 -1.68
C GLN A 55 -11.09 -4.85 -3.19
N GLN A 56 -10.38 -3.80 -3.60
CA GLN A 56 -10.30 -3.38 -5.01
C GLN A 56 -9.17 -4.06 -5.78
N ILE A 57 -8.17 -4.65 -5.10
CA ILE A 57 -7.11 -5.39 -5.77
C ILE A 57 -7.72 -6.57 -6.56
N PRO A 58 -7.50 -6.65 -7.88
CA PRO A 58 -7.96 -7.79 -8.66
C PRO A 58 -7.34 -9.09 -8.17
N MET A 59 -8.15 -10.16 -8.12
CA MET A 59 -7.65 -11.51 -7.80
C MET A 59 -6.79 -12.11 -8.91
N ASP A 60 -6.85 -11.55 -10.12
CA ASP A 60 -5.97 -11.92 -11.22
C ASP A 60 -4.63 -11.22 -11.03
N LEU A 61 -3.59 -12.01 -10.80
CA LEU A 61 -2.22 -11.54 -10.55
C LEU A 61 -1.38 -11.45 -11.83
N ILE A 62 -1.97 -11.74 -12.99
CA ILE A 62 -1.32 -11.59 -14.29
C ILE A 62 -1.07 -10.10 -14.54
N SER A 63 0.17 -9.77 -14.93
CA SER A 63 0.59 -8.41 -15.24
C SER A 63 0.13 -8.00 -16.64
N TRP A 64 -1.15 -7.71 -16.77
CA TRP A 64 -1.75 -7.18 -18.00
C TRP A 64 -1.21 -5.79 -18.34
N THR A 65 -1.18 -5.46 -19.63
CA THR A 65 -0.86 -4.09 -20.06
C THR A 65 -1.97 -3.15 -19.65
N VAL A 66 -1.62 -2.14 -18.86
CA VAL A 66 -2.52 -1.07 -18.43
C VAL A 66 -1.97 0.25 -18.96
N THR A 67 -2.86 1.10 -19.48
CA THR A 67 -2.49 2.42 -20.02
C THR A 67 -3.54 3.42 -19.59
N ASN A 68 -3.21 4.29 -18.64
CA ASN A 68 -4.09 5.36 -18.16
C ASN A 68 -3.65 6.75 -18.65
N SER A 69 -2.47 6.88 -19.27
CA SER A 69 -1.94 8.18 -19.72
C SER A 69 -2.80 8.91 -20.76
N HIS A 70 -3.71 8.21 -21.44
CA HIS A 70 -4.64 8.80 -22.40
C HIS A 70 -5.86 9.47 -21.75
N ARG A 71 -6.09 9.25 -20.44
CA ARG A 71 -7.23 9.78 -19.72
C ARG A 71 -7.07 11.27 -19.43
N MET A 72 -8.07 12.04 -19.81
CA MET A 72 -8.07 13.51 -19.63
C MET A 72 -8.52 13.95 -18.24
N ASP A 73 -9.16 13.07 -17.48
CA ASP A 73 -9.64 13.34 -16.12
C ASP A 73 -8.54 13.19 -15.06
N ILE A 74 -7.41 12.59 -15.42
CA ILE A 74 -6.27 12.42 -14.51
C ILE A 74 -5.40 13.67 -14.51
N VAL A 75 -5.23 14.28 -13.34
CA VAL A 75 -4.27 15.38 -13.15
C VAL A 75 -2.87 14.79 -13.08
N SER A 76 -2.02 15.13 -14.05
CA SER A 76 -0.61 14.75 -14.02
C SER A 76 0.16 15.56 -12.99
N ASP A 77 1.06 14.92 -12.27
CA ASP A 77 2.04 15.61 -11.43
C ASP A 77 3.06 16.33 -12.34
N PRO A 78 3.29 17.64 -12.18
CA PRO A 78 4.37 18.33 -12.89
C PRO A 78 5.76 17.80 -12.53
N SER A 79 5.91 17.14 -11.38
CA SER A 79 7.10 16.39 -11.01
C SER A 79 7.06 14.98 -11.62
N SER A 80 8.18 14.52 -12.17
CA SER A 80 8.30 13.15 -12.67
C SER A 80 8.86 12.23 -11.60
N ASP A 81 8.57 10.93 -11.70
CA ASP A 81 9.21 9.89 -10.90
C ASP A 81 10.75 9.93 -11.03
N ARG A 82 11.49 9.25 -10.15
CA ARG A 82 12.95 9.05 -10.18
C ARG A 82 13.48 8.59 -11.55
N PHE A 83 12.63 7.93 -12.36
CA PHE A 83 12.95 7.48 -13.71
C PHE A 83 12.47 8.43 -14.83
N LYS A 84 12.02 9.64 -14.49
CA LYS A 84 11.47 10.65 -15.41
C LYS A 84 10.23 10.16 -16.18
N ARG A 85 9.42 9.33 -15.55
CA ARG A 85 8.15 8.84 -16.10
C ARG A 85 7.00 9.76 -15.67
N PRO A 86 6.00 9.98 -16.53
CA PRO A 86 4.77 10.66 -16.14
C PRO A 86 4.08 9.92 -14.99
N GLN A 87 3.52 10.66 -14.05
CA GLN A 87 2.76 10.12 -12.93
C GLN A 87 1.53 10.98 -12.64
N SER A 88 0.52 10.40 -11.99
CA SER A 88 -0.64 11.15 -11.50
C SER A 88 -0.29 11.94 -10.25
N LEU A 89 -1.02 13.03 -10.02
CA LEU A 89 -0.93 13.80 -8.78
C LEU A 89 -1.58 13.06 -7.60
N LEU A 90 -2.63 12.27 -7.88
CA LEU A 90 -3.34 11.45 -6.91
C LEU A 90 -3.23 9.99 -7.32
N VAL A 91 -3.15 9.11 -6.32
CA VAL A 91 -3.15 7.67 -6.56
C VAL A 91 -4.50 7.24 -7.15
N LEU A 92 -4.45 6.45 -8.22
CA LEU A 92 -5.65 5.89 -8.86
C LEU A 92 -6.25 4.77 -8.00
N PRO A 93 -7.51 4.37 -8.23
CA PRO A 93 -8.06 3.15 -7.66
C PRO A 93 -7.20 1.90 -7.98
N PRO A 94 -7.03 0.94 -7.05
CA PRO A 94 -6.19 -0.25 -7.26
C PRO A 94 -6.61 -1.16 -8.42
N ASP A 95 -7.89 -1.16 -8.79
CA ASP A 95 -8.43 -1.89 -9.94
C ASP A 95 -8.03 -1.27 -11.29
N GLU A 96 -7.50 -0.05 -11.28
CA GLU A 96 -6.97 0.65 -12.45
C GLU A 96 -5.44 0.60 -12.54
N TRP A 97 -4.75 -0.01 -11.58
CA TRP A 97 -3.29 -0.09 -11.59
C TRP A 97 -2.77 -1.21 -12.49
N PRO A 98 -1.60 -1.03 -13.12
CA PRO A 98 -0.79 -2.20 -13.47
C PRO A 98 -0.44 -2.98 -12.20
N MET A 99 -0.22 -4.29 -12.32
CA MET A 99 0.26 -5.10 -11.20
C MET A 99 1.48 -4.43 -10.53
N LEU A 100 1.33 -4.06 -9.25
CA LEU A 100 2.28 -3.31 -8.45
C LEU A 100 2.51 -3.95 -7.07
N LYS A 101 3.78 -4.16 -6.70
CA LYS A 101 4.19 -4.46 -5.31
C LYS A 101 4.27 -3.18 -4.47
N TRP A 102 4.12 -3.28 -3.16
CA TRP A 102 4.11 -2.12 -2.23
C TRP A 102 5.40 -1.27 -2.19
N ASN A 103 6.48 -1.69 -2.86
CA ASN A 103 7.71 -0.91 -3.03
C ASN A 103 7.80 -0.20 -4.40
N GLY A 104 6.77 -0.34 -5.23
CA GLY A 104 6.66 0.33 -6.53
C GLY A 104 6.08 1.73 -6.41
N ASN A 105 5.87 2.38 -7.56
CA ASN A 105 5.27 3.71 -7.65
C ASN A 105 3.75 3.59 -7.95
N PRO A 106 2.84 3.89 -7.00
CA PRO A 106 1.40 3.82 -7.22
C PRO A 106 0.84 5.00 -8.04
N TYR A 107 1.64 6.05 -8.27
CA TYR A 107 1.28 7.17 -9.14
C TYR A 107 1.56 6.88 -10.62
N GLY A 108 2.15 5.72 -10.94
CA GLY A 108 2.43 5.31 -12.31
C GLY A 108 1.15 5.11 -13.12
N LEU A 109 1.06 5.76 -14.29
CA LEU A 109 -0.13 5.69 -15.15
C LEU A 109 -0.17 4.44 -16.02
N ASP A 110 0.99 4.02 -16.52
CA ASP A 110 1.12 2.98 -17.53
C ASP A 110 2.08 1.88 -17.05
N GLY A 111 1.82 0.63 -17.41
CA GLY A 111 2.67 -0.49 -17.02
C GLY A 111 2.16 -1.85 -17.47
N GLY A 112 2.70 -2.89 -16.83
CA GLY A 112 2.39 -4.28 -17.13
C GLY A 112 3.41 -4.94 -18.07
N SER A 113 3.28 -6.26 -18.25
CA SER A 113 4.15 -7.08 -19.11
C SER A 113 3.41 -7.71 -20.29
N GLY A 114 2.21 -7.24 -20.61
CA GLY A 114 1.38 -7.81 -21.68
C GLY A 114 0.88 -9.21 -21.35
N GLY A 115 0.76 -9.55 -20.06
CA GLY A 115 0.32 -10.87 -19.61
C GLY A 115 1.40 -11.95 -19.63
N HIS A 116 2.68 -11.59 -19.80
CA HIS A 116 3.79 -12.56 -19.84
C HIS A 116 4.44 -12.78 -18.46
N SER A 117 3.90 -12.19 -17.40
CA SER A 117 4.36 -12.39 -16.02
C SER A 117 3.18 -12.37 -15.06
N GLU A 118 3.36 -13.01 -13.92
CA GLU A 118 2.40 -13.10 -12.84
C GLU A 118 3.13 -12.79 -11.52
N ASP A 119 2.41 -12.20 -10.57
CA ASP A 119 2.92 -11.96 -9.23
C ASP A 119 2.76 -13.18 -8.31
N ASP A 120 3.57 -13.25 -7.26
CA ASP A 120 3.50 -14.32 -6.24
C ASP A 120 2.35 -14.13 -5.25
N GLY A 121 1.67 -12.97 -5.26
CA GLY A 121 0.52 -12.66 -4.41
C GLY A 121 0.89 -12.31 -2.98
N ALA A 122 2.17 -12.32 -2.61
CA ALA A 122 2.62 -11.96 -1.28
C ALA A 122 2.29 -10.50 -0.94
N PHE A 123 2.24 -9.61 -1.93
CA PHE A 123 1.83 -8.22 -1.74
C PHE A 123 0.38 -8.14 -1.20
N PHE A 124 -0.53 -9.01 -1.64
CA PHE A 124 -1.89 -9.04 -1.09
C PHE A 124 -1.92 -9.71 0.28
N LEU A 125 -1.28 -10.88 0.41
CA LEU A 125 -1.36 -11.71 1.61
C LEU A 125 -0.73 -11.06 2.84
N LEU A 126 0.40 -10.36 2.68
CA LEU A 126 1.13 -9.75 3.80
C LEU A 126 0.24 -8.76 4.60
N PRO A 127 -0.33 -7.70 4.01
CA PRO A 127 -1.24 -6.80 4.71
C PRO A 127 -2.56 -7.47 5.10
N TYR A 128 -3.07 -8.44 4.32
CA TYR A 128 -4.30 -9.14 4.67
C TYR A 128 -4.16 -9.91 6.00
N LEU A 129 -3.03 -10.60 6.18
CA LEU A 129 -2.74 -11.39 7.38
C LEU A 129 -2.49 -10.51 8.62
N ASP A 130 -1.82 -9.37 8.43
CA ASP A 130 -1.53 -8.41 9.50
C ASP A 130 -2.73 -7.50 9.83
N GLY A 131 -3.71 -7.44 8.93
CA GLY A 131 -4.91 -6.62 9.06
C GLY A 131 -5.91 -7.12 10.11
N PRO A 132 -6.81 -6.25 10.59
CA PRO A 132 -7.79 -6.57 11.63
C PRO A 132 -8.83 -7.63 11.20
N VAL A 133 -9.06 -7.83 9.90
CA VAL A 133 -9.99 -8.86 9.37
C VAL A 133 -9.47 -10.27 9.68
N SER A 134 -8.19 -10.53 9.40
CA SER A 134 -7.51 -11.79 9.74
C SER A 134 -7.49 -12.05 11.26
N GLN A 135 -7.34 -11.00 12.07
CA GLN A 135 -7.35 -11.13 13.54
C GLN A 135 -8.74 -11.45 14.10
N ALA A 136 -9.81 -11.07 13.42
CA ALA A 136 -11.18 -11.41 13.80
C ALA A 136 -11.50 -12.89 13.50
N ASP A 137 -11.09 -13.39 12.33
CA ASP A 137 -11.32 -14.79 11.93
C ASP A 137 -10.54 -15.77 12.82
N ARG A 138 -9.30 -15.44 13.21
CA ARG A 138 -8.52 -16.25 14.17
C ARG A 138 -9.14 -16.36 15.56
N ARG A 139 -10.01 -15.43 15.97
CA ARG A 139 -10.73 -15.50 17.25
C ARG A 139 -11.95 -16.42 17.19
N ILE A 140 -12.50 -16.66 16.00
CA ILE A 140 -13.64 -17.54 15.79
C ILE A 140 -13.19 -19.01 15.72
N GLU A 141 -12.01 -19.28 15.13
CA GLU A 141 -11.45 -20.65 15.08
C GLU A 141 -10.82 -21.13 16.41
N ALA A 142 -10.63 -20.24 17.38
CA ALA A 142 -10.05 -20.54 18.69
C ALA A 142 -11.11 -20.81 19.80
N LEU A 143 -12.39 -20.92 19.42
CA LEU A 143 -13.53 -21.27 20.28
C LEU A 143 -14.11 -22.64 19.89
#